data_AF-A0A1I5JRG0-F1
#
_entry.id   AF-A0A1I5JRG0-F1
#
_cell.length_a   1.000
_cell.length_b   1.000
_cell.length_c   1.000
_cell.angle_alpha   90.00
_cell.angle_beta   90.00
_cell.angle_gamma   90.00
#
_symmetry.space_group_name_H-M   'P 1'
#
loop_
_entity.id
_entity.type
_entity.pdbx_description
1 polymer ?
#
loop_
_entity_poly.entity_id
_entity_poly.type
_entity_poly.pdbx_seq_one_letter_code
_entity_poly.pdbx_strand_id
1 'polypeptide(L)'
;MDFADLSRPFVIAHRGGSLQVPEHTMEGYRVAVGQGLAVIEQDVSTLADGALGVMHDGTVDRMTTASGNVADHTSVSWKQLDIDASVILGGGWPDGLRPPLFEEVLIEFGNRVLLCAEAKSSDAMGPMIDALERRGVSPASVLLQSFTLADCRLARSRGWEVIWLGSTDVARACAEGIGWIGPEAGHVTSTVCSAAHAAGVEVACYTVNRRHQRDALIADGVDAIFSDDPLYVAGDAGRRASDLFARQVWLPGMLPDTSRGRFYPDDSSWGFDVSDTVTSTLLGFLAPPDPEAFTLHLDVRVDRSCADSRRCCGSVFLSTDDHPYRPSSGSSPGANGYLFLLRGDGSLAVHRVVEGVATTLASSTEGPAPTPGTYVQLRITVTGSALTFTRTDAATGPLTVADATYRPVPVVHLGSAFASVRFKEVVFT
;
A
#
# COMPACT_ATOMS: atom_id res chain seq x y z
N MET A 1 -25.05 4.27 -10.07
CA MET A 1 -24.00 5.06 -9.41
C MET A 1 -23.30 5.82 -10.51
N ASP A 2 -23.08 7.11 -10.32
CA ASP A 2 -22.40 8.01 -11.25
C ASP A 2 -21.11 8.52 -10.58
N PHE A 3 -20.05 8.77 -11.36
CA PHE A 3 -18.86 9.47 -10.86
C PHE A 3 -19.20 10.89 -10.35
N ALA A 4 -20.25 11.51 -10.87
CA ALA A 4 -20.76 12.80 -10.39
C ALA A 4 -21.37 12.74 -8.98
N ASP A 5 -21.76 11.55 -8.50
CA ASP A 5 -22.33 11.37 -7.16
C ASP A 5 -21.25 11.26 -6.06
N LEU A 6 -19.98 11.09 -6.43
CA LEU A 6 -18.88 10.92 -5.47
C LEU A 6 -18.42 12.26 -4.89
N SER A 7 -18.19 12.30 -3.58
CA SER A 7 -17.45 13.40 -2.95
C SER A 7 -16.00 13.43 -3.44
N ARG A 8 -15.49 14.64 -3.72
CA ARG A 8 -14.09 14.85 -4.10
C ARG A 8 -13.20 15.12 -2.85
N PRO A 9 -11.95 14.61 -2.81
CA PRO A 9 -11.46 13.58 -3.72
C PRO A 9 -12.03 12.21 -3.37
N PHE A 10 -12.16 11.36 -4.38
CA PHE A 10 -12.45 9.93 -4.19
C PHE A 10 -11.21 9.07 -4.45
N VAL A 11 -11.21 7.87 -3.87
CA VAL A 11 -10.12 6.91 -4.02
C VAL A 11 -10.49 5.85 -5.05
N ILE A 12 -9.56 5.55 -5.94
CA ILE A 12 -9.65 4.53 -6.97
C ILE A 12 -8.80 3.32 -6.53
N ALA A 13 -9.42 2.14 -6.45
CA ALA A 13 -8.73 0.91 -6.10
C ALA A 13 -7.85 0.43 -7.26
N HIS A 14 -6.61 0.90 -7.30
CA HIS A 14 -5.63 0.62 -8.35
C HIS A 14 -5.39 -0.89 -8.42
N ARG A 15 -5.72 -1.48 -9.58
CA ARG A 15 -5.72 -2.93 -9.82
C ARG A 15 -6.53 -3.77 -8.83
N GLY A 16 -7.52 -3.14 -8.18
CA GLY A 16 -8.32 -3.71 -7.09
C GLY A 16 -7.74 -3.51 -5.68
N GLY A 17 -6.66 -2.76 -5.51
CA GLY A 17 -5.96 -2.59 -4.23
C GLY A 17 -4.80 -3.57 -4.09
N SER A 18 -3.85 -3.50 -5.03
CA SER A 18 -2.79 -4.51 -5.24
C SER A 18 -1.86 -4.76 -4.04
N LEU A 19 -1.80 -3.87 -3.05
CA LEU A 19 -1.02 -4.12 -1.82
C LEU A 19 -1.73 -5.09 -0.87
N GLN A 20 -3.01 -5.40 -1.11
CA GLN A 20 -3.87 -6.18 -0.21
C GLN A 20 -4.48 -7.40 -0.91
N VAL A 21 -4.77 -7.28 -2.21
CA VAL A 21 -5.41 -8.32 -3.02
C VAL A 21 -4.56 -8.70 -4.24
N PRO A 22 -4.65 -9.94 -4.75
CA PRO A 22 -4.03 -10.34 -6.00
C PRO A 22 -4.55 -9.42 -7.11
N GLU A 23 -3.66 -8.61 -7.68
CA GLU A 23 -4.03 -7.62 -8.68
C GLU A 23 -4.78 -8.27 -9.85
N HIS A 24 -5.80 -7.55 -10.35
CA HIS A 24 -6.66 -7.99 -11.44
C HIS A 24 -7.14 -9.44 -11.31
N THR A 25 -7.76 -9.78 -10.18
CA THR A 25 -8.54 -11.02 -10.01
C THR A 25 -10.00 -10.67 -9.71
N MET A 26 -10.93 -11.55 -10.07
CA MET A 26 -12.33 -11.37 -9.70
C MET A 26 -12.49 -11.37 -8.17
N GLU A 27 -11.72 -12.20 -7.48
CA GLU A 27 -11.66 -12.28 -6.02
C GLU A 27 -11.17 -10.96 -5.41
N GLY A 28 -10.11 -10.35 -5.95
CA GLY A 28 -9.61 -9.06 -5.51
C GLY A 28 -10.64 -7.94 -5.68
N TYR A 29 -11.31 -7.87 -6.84
CA TYR A 29 -12.39 -6.91 -7.05
C TYR A 29 -13.57 -7.13 -6.09
N ARG A 30 -13.98 -8.38 -5.85
CA ARG A 30 -15.04 -8.69 -4.87
C ARG A 30 -14.67 -8.23 -3.47
N VAL A 31 -13.40 -8.38 -3.07
CA VAL A 31 -12.92 -7.88 -1.77
C VAL A 31 -12.96 -6.36 -1.73
N ALA A 32 -12.43 -5.67 -2.75
CA ALA A 32 -12.46 -4.20 -2.81
C ALA A 32 -13.88 -3.65 -2.71
N VAL A 33 -14.82 -4.20 -3.50
CA VAL A 33 -16.24 -3.79 -3.49
C VAL A 33 -16.90 -4.17 -2.16
N GLY A 34 -16.64 -5.36 -1.62
CA GLY A 34 -17.17 -5.81 -0.34
C GLY A 34 -16.69 -4.98 0.85
N GLN A 35 -15.56 -4.28 0.70
CA GLN A 35 -15.02 -3.33 1.66
C GLN A 35 -15.59 -1.91 1.50
N GLY A 36 -16.50 -1.69 0.54
CA GLY A 36 -17.17 -0.41 0.33
C GLY A 36 -16.47 0.54 -0.64
N LEU A 37 -15.41 0.10 -1.34
CA LEU A 37 -14.75 0.92 -2.36
C LEU A 37 -15.68 1.08 -3.56
N ALA A 38 -15.97 2.34 -3.92
CA ALA A 38 -16.90 2.66 -4.99
C ALA A 38 -16.32 2.47 -6.39
N VAL A 39 -14.99 2.63 -6.53
CA VAL A 39 -14.30 2.61 -7.82
C VAL A 39 -13.22 1.52 -7.83
N ILE A 40 -13.31 0.62 -8.81
CA ILE A 40 -12.29 -0.39 -9.09
C ILE A 40 -11.61 -0.09 -10.43
N GLU A 41 -10.29 -0.26 -10.49
CA GLU A 41 -9.49 0.01 -11.68
C GLU A 41 -9.11 -1.28 -12.43
N GLN A 42 -9.06 -1.23 -13.76
CA GLN A 42 -8.75 -2.35 -14.64
C GLN A 42 -7.76 -1.96 -15.73
N ASP A 43 -6.67 -2.71 -15.85
CA ASP A 43 -5.72 -2.62 -16.95
C ASP A 43 -6.07 -3.59 -18.07
N VAL A 44 -6.44 -3.11 -19.26
CA VAL A 44 -7.00 -3.95 -20.32
C VAL A 44 -6.11 -3.99 -21.56
N SER A 45 -5.80 -5.20 -22.01
CA SER A 45 -5.02 -5.46 -23.23
C SER A 45 -5.76 -6.38 -24.20
N THR A 46 -5.50 -6.20 -25.49
CA THR A 46 -6.01 -7.08 -26.54
C THR A 46 -5.23 -8.40 -26.59
N LEU A 47 -5.96 -9.50 -26.68
CA LEU A 47 -5.45 -10.87 -26.85
C LEU A 47 -5.39 -11.26 -28.34
N ALA A 48 -4.68 -12.34 -28.68
CA ALA A 48 -4.46 -12.81 -30.04
C ALA A 48 -5.75 -13.11 -30.83
N ASP A 49 -6.83 -13.50 -30.15
CA ASP A 49 -8.15 -13.77 -30.75
C ASP A 49 -9.10 -12.56 -30.68
N GLY A 50 -8.60 -11.38 -30.31
CA GLY A 50 -9.37 -10.14 -30.18
C GLY A 50 -10.20 -10.03 -28.90
N ALA A 51 -10.11 -11.01 -27.99
CA ALA A 51 -10.65 -10.87 -26.65
C ALA A 51 -9.84 -9.84 -25.83
N LEU A 52 -10.40 -9.43 -24.69
CA LEU A 52 -9.78 -8.44 -23.81
C LEU A 52 -9.39 -9.10 -22.48
N GLY A 53 -8.09 -9.20 -22.22
CA GLY A 53 -7.53 -9.70 -20.96
C GLY A 53 -7.24 -8.54 -20.01
N VAL A 54 -7.43 -8.77 -18.70
CA VAL A 54 -7.15 -7.77 -17.67
C VAL A 54 -5.85 -8.10 -16.94
N MET A 55 -4.81 -7.29 -17.15
CA MET A 55 -3.48 -7.42 -16.54
C MET A 55 -2.69 -6.13 -16.78
N HIS A 56 -1.91 -5.72 -15.79
CA HIS A 56 -1.10 -4.50 -15.88
C HIS A 56 0.09 -4.62 -16.85
N ASP A 57 0.85 -5.72 -16.74
CA ASP A 57 2.11 -5.89 -17.47
C ASP A 57 1.84 -6.35 -18.92
N GLY A 58 2.76 -6.04 -19.84
CA GLY A 58 2.73 -6.56 -21.21
C GLY A 58 3.09 -8.05 -21.32
N THR A 59 3.56 -8.66 -20.23
CA THR A 59 3.86 -10.09 -20.11
C THR A 59 3.22 -10.68 -18.86
N VAL A 60 3.02 -12.00 -18.84
CA VAL A 60 2.33 -12.69 -17.73
C VAL A 60 3.27 -13.09 -16.59
N ASP A 61 4.57 -12.87 -16.75
CA ASP A 61 5.66 -13.41 -15.93
C ASP A 61 5.62 -12.98 -14.46
N ARG A 62 5.28 -11.72 -14.17
CA ARG A 62 5.36 -11.19 -12.79
C ARG A 62 4.30 -11.79 -11.87
N MET A 63 3.10 -12.00 -12.41
CA MET A 63 1.92 -12.35 -11.60
C MET A 63 1.48 -13.80 -11.75
N THR A 64 2.00 -14.52 -12.73
CA THR A 64 1.56 -15.89 -13.03
C THR A 64 2.72 -16.88 -12.98
N THR A 65 2.40 -18.17 -12.95
CA THR A 65 3.38 -19.26 -13.06
C THR A 65 3.86 -19.50 -14.50
N ALA A 66 3.39 -18.72 -15.47
CA ALA A 66 3.73 -18.82 -16.89
C ALA A 66 4.63 -17.65 -17.33
N SER A 67 5.11 -17.72 -18.58
CA SER A 67 5.92 -16.67 -19.22
C SER A 67 5.41 -16.38 -20.63
N GLY A 68 5.58 -15.14 -21.09
CA GLY A 68 5.25 -14.74 -22.45
C GLY A 68 4.42 -13.46 -22.52
N ASN A 69 4.25 -12.94 -23.73
CA ASN A 69 3.51 -11.69 -23.93
C ASN A 69 2.01 -11.91 -23.77
N VAL A 70 1.32 -10.95 -23.16
CA VAL A 70 -0.15 -10.96 -23.04
C VAL A 70 -0.81 -11.09 -24.41
N ALA A 71 -0.30 -10.39 -25.42
CA ALA A 71 -0.82 -10.38 -26.78
C ALA A 71 -0.73 -11.74 -27.50
N ASP A 72 0.09 -12.68 -27.02
CA ASP A 72 0.24 -14.02 -27.61
C ASP A 72 -0.81 -15.03 -27.09
N HIS A 73 -1.56 -14.66 -26.05
CA HIS A 73 -2.62 -15.50 -25.49
C HIS A 73 -3.93 -15.36 -26.29
N THR A 74 -4.71 -16.44 -26.37
CA THR A 74 -6.13 -16.38 -26.77
C THR A 74 -6.98 -16.35 -25.51
N SER A 75 -8.27 -16.01 -25.60
CA SER A 75 -9.21 -16.12 -24.48
C SER A 75 -9.19 -17.51 -23.80
N VAL A 76 -8.98 -18.58 -24.57
CA VAL A 76 -8.88 -19.95 -24.04
C VAL A 76 -7.60 -20.16 -23.23
N SER A 77 -6.44 -19.76 -23.76
CA SER A 77 -5.17 -19.94 -23.04
C SER A 77 -5.01 -18.95 -21.88
N TRP A 78 -5.57 -17.74 -22.00
CA TRP A 78 -5.65 -16.74 -20.92
C TRP A 78 -6.34 -17.32 -19.68
N LYS A 79 -7.47 -18.00 -19.89
CA LYS A 79 -8.21 -18.66 -18.82
C LYS A 79 -7.50 -19.86 -18.21
N GLN A 80 -6.35 -20.31 -18.73
CA GLN A 80 -5.54 -21.35 -18.12
C GLN A 80 -4.37 -20.81 -17.29
N LEU A 81 -4.16 -19.49 -17.29
CA LEU A 81 -3.15 -18.86 -16.43
C LEU A 81 -3.51 -19.03 -14.95
N ASP A 82 -2.49 -19.18 -14.12
CA ASP A 82 -2.60 -19.32 -12.68
C ASP A 82 -1.78 -18.22 -12.01
N ILE A 83 -2.46 -17.35 -11.25
CA ILE A 83 -1.86 -16.23 -10.55
C ILE A 83 -1.20 -16.73 -9.27
N ASP A 84 0.10 -16.47 -9.15
CA ASP A 84 0.85 -16.73 -7.92
C ASP A 84 1.08 -15.43 -7.15
N ALA A 85 0.18 -15.15 -6.22
CA ALA A 85 0.31 -14.01 -5.32
C ALA A 85 1.13 -14.34 -4.05
N SER A 86 1.58 -15.58 -3.85
CA SER A 86 2.15 -16.03 -2.58
C SER A 86 3.42 -15.28 -2.19
N VAL A 87 4.24 -14.92 -3.18
CA VAL A 87 5.48 -14.15 -3.00
C VAL A 87 5.18 -12.71 -2.56
N ILE A 88 4.09 -12.12 -3.05
CA ILE A 88 3.77 -10.69 -2.86
C ILE A 88 2.85 -10.49 -1.65
N LEU A 89 1.85 -11.35 -1.49
CA LEU A 89 0.75 -11.22 -0.54
C LEU A 89 0.72 -12.30 0.55
N GLY A 90 1.58 -13.32 0.48
CA GLY A 90 1.58 -14.44 1.42
C GLY A 90 0.50 -15.49 1.13
N GLY A 91 0.38 -16.48 2.02
CA GLY A 91 -0.46 -17.67 1.83
C GLY A 91 -1.94 -17.51 2.18
N GLY A 92 -2.44 -16.28 2.37
CA GLY A 92 -3.82 -16.02 2.77
C GLY A 92 -4.85 -16.08 1.63
N TRP A 93 -4.40 -16.21 0.38
CA TRP A 93 -5.24 -16.28 -0.82
C TRP A 93 -5.35 -17.72 -1.34
N PRO A 94 -6.49 -18.10 -1.97
CA PRO A 94 -6.67 -19.44 -2.50
C PRO A 94 -5.78 -19.67 -3.73
N ASP A 95 -5.44 -20.94 -3.98
CA ASP A 95 -4.81 -21.37 -5.23
C ASP A 95 -5.79 -21.31 -6.41
N GLY A 96 -5.26 -21.29 -7.64
CA GLY A 96 -6.07 -21.36 -8.87
C GLY A 96 -6.75 -20.05 -9.25
N LEU A 97 -6.24 -18.92 -8.75
CA LEU A 97 -6.64 -17.58 -9.14
C LEU A 97 -6.27 -17.32 -10.61
N ARG A 98 -7.10 -16.57 -11.32
CA ARG A 98 -6.90 -16.34 -12.77
C ARG A 98 -7.10 -14.87 -13.11
N PRO A 99 -6.34 -14.34 -14.09
CA PRO A 99 -6.64 -13.03 -14.63
C PRO A 99 -7.99 -13.10 -15.36
N PRO A 100 -8.92 -12.16 -15.13
CA PRO A 100 -10.22 -12.17 -15.79
C PRO A 100 -10.08 -11.70 -17.23
N LEU A 101 -11.09 -12.02 -18.02
CA LEU A 101 -11.40 -11.24 -19.20
C LEU A 101 -12.17 -9.98 -18.78
N PHE A 102 -12.00 -8.88 -19.53
CA PHE A 102 -12.74 -7.64 -19.25
C PHE A 102 -14.25 -7.87 -19.30
N GLU A 103 -14.71 -8.75 -20.19
CA GLU A 103 -16.09 -9.18 -20.29
C GLU A 103 -16.65 -9.75 -18.97
N GLU A 104 -15.84 -10.49 -18.22
CA GLU A 104 -16.22 -11.08 -16.93
C GLU A 104 -16.36 -10.00 -15.85
N VAL A 105 -15.47 -9.00 -15.88
CA VAL A 105 -15.57 -7.80 -15.04
C VAL A 105 -16.87 -7.04 -15.34
N LEU A 106 -17.19 -6.81 -16.62
CA LEU A 106 -18.41 -6.09 -17.00
C LEU A 106 -19.69 -6.83 -16.59
N ILE A 107 -19.72 -8.16 -16.73
CA ILE A 107 -20.86 -8.99 -16.30
C ILE A 107 -21.09 -8.86 -14.80
N GLU A 108 -20.04 -8.89 -13.99
CA GLU A 108 -20.18 -8.87 -12.54
C GLU A 108 -20.32 -7.46 -11.96
N PHE A 109 -19.63 -6.46 -12.49
CA PHE A 109 -19.47 -5.16 -11.86
C PHE A 109 -20.08 -3.99 -12.65
N GLY A 110 -20.33 -4.17 -13.96
CA GLY A 110 -20.93 -3.13 -14.80
C GLY A 110 -22.25 -2.62 -14.24
N ASN A 111 -22.40 -1.29 -14.16
CA ASN A 111 -23.54 -0.58 -13.55
C ASN A 111 -23.80 -0.88 -12.05
N ARG A 112 -22.96 -1.68 -11.38
CA ARG A 112 -23.07 -2.01 -9.95
C ARG A 112 -22.08 -1.25 -9.09
N VAL A 113 -20.91 -0.96 -9.65
CA VAL A 113 -19.87 -0.09 -9.11
C VAL A 113 -19.35 0.81 -10.22
N LEU A 114 -18.46 1.73 -9.89
CA LEU A 114 -17.78 2.59 -10.86
C LEU A 114 -16.51 1.89 -11.36
N LEU A 115 -16.27 1.98 -12.67
CA LEU A 115 -15.10 1.37 -13.31
C LEU A 115 -14.13 2.46 -13.76
N CYS A 116 -12.83 2.25 -13.52
CA CYS A 116 -11.77 3.06 -14.12
C CYS A 116 -10.89 2.16 -14.99
N ALA A 117 -11.06 2.18 -16.31
CA ALA A 117 -10.49 1.16 -17.19
C ALA A 117 -9.40 1.74 -18.11
N GLU A 118 -8.18 1.24 -18.00
CA GLU A 118 -7.02 1.61 -18.82
C GLU A 118 -6.92 0.78 -20.09
N ALA A 119 -6.69 1.44 -21.23
CA ALA A 119 -6.20 0.78 -22.44
C ALA A 119 -4.67 0.64 -22.38
N LYS A 120 -4.17 -0.56 -22.06
CA LYS A 120 -2.73 -0.87 -21.95
C LYS A 120 -2.07 -1.14 -23.30
N SER A 121 -2.81 -1.68 -24.27
CA SER A 121 -2.35 -1.83 -25.65
C SER A 121 -3.00 -0.79 -26.57
N SER A 122 -2.27 -0.34 -27.59
CA SER A 122 -2.71 0.72 -28.51
C SER A 122 -3.95 0.40 -29.33
N ASP A 123 -4.39 -0.86 -29.31
CA ASP A 123 -5.57 -1.37 -30.00
C ASP A 123 -6.73 -1.72 -29.04
N ALA A 124 -6.57 -1.54 -27.72
CA ALA A 124 -7.57 -1.97 -26.74
C ALA A 124 -8.74 -0.97 -26.59
N MET A 125 -8.51 0.34 -26.74
CA MET A 125 -9.52 1.37 -26.43
C MET A 125 -10.83 1.20 -27.21
N GLY A 126 -10.74 0.94 -28.52
CA GLY A 126 -11.92 0.71 -29.37
C GLY A 126 -12.74 -0.52 -28.93
N PRO A 127 -12.13 -1.71 -28.89
CA PRO A 127 -12.77 -2.93 -28.39
C PRO A 127 -13.32 -2.82 -26.96
N MET A 128 -12.66 -2.06 -26.06
CA MET A 128 -13.18 -1.79 -24.70
C MET A 128 -14.50 -1.03 -24.75
N ILE A 129 -14.55 0.06 -25.53
CA ILE A 129 -15.78 0.85 -25.75
C ILE A 129 -16.88 -0.03 -26.35
N ASP A 130 -16.55 -0.85 -27.36
CA ASP A 130 -17.51 -1.76 -27.98
C ASP A 130 -18.03 -2.82 -26.99
N ALA A 131 -17.21 -3.30 -26.05
CA ALA A 131 -17.65 -4.20 -24.98
C ALA A 131 -18.60 -3.50 -24.00
N LEU A 132 -18.27 -2.28 -23.58
CA LEU A 132 -19.10 -1.47 -22.69
C LEU A 132 -20.48 -1.17 -23.31
N GLU A 133 -20.51 -0.74 -24.57
CA GLU A 133 -21.74 -0.45 -25.30
C GLU A 133 -22.60 -1.71 -25.50
N ARG A 134 -21.99 -2.84 -25.89
CA ARG A 134 -22.71 -4.12 -26.03
C ARG A 134 -23.32 -4.60 -24.71
N ARG A 135 -22.66 -4.31 -23.57
CA ARG A 135 -23.14 -4.67 -22.24
C ARG A 135 -24.11 -3.64 -21.64
N GLY A 136 -24.36 -2.54 -22.33
CA GLY A 136 -25.23 -1.47 -21.84
C GLY A 136 -24.70 -0.82 -20.56
N VAL A 137 -23.37 -0.74 -20.41
CA VAL A 137 -22.75 -0.03 -19.29
C VAL A 137 -22.93 1.47 -19.50
N SER A 138 -23.39 2.16 -18.46
CA SER A 138 -23.61 3.61 -18.51
C SER A 138 -22.27 4.35 -18.64
N PRO A 139 -22.13 5.29 -19.60
CA PRO A 139 -20.94 6.15 -19.69
C PRO A 139 -20.65 6.92 -18.40
N ALA A 140 -21.68 7.28 -17.64
CA ALA A 140 -21.54 7.98 -16.37
C ALA A 140 -20.94 7.10 -15.25
N SER A 141 -20.89 5.79 -15.44
CA SER A 141 -20.33 4.83 -14.48
C SER A 141 -18.90 4.40 -14.79
N VAL A 142 -18.27 4.97 -15.84
CA VAL A 142 -16.95 4.58 -16.31
C VAL A 142 -16.08 5.80 -16.58
N LEU A 143 -14.86 5.81 -16.06
CA LEU A 143 -13.77 6.67 -16.53
C LEU A 143 -12.80 5.78 -17.31
N LEU A 144 -12.66 6.03 -18.61
CA LEU A 144 -11.60 5.40 -19.39
C LEU A 144 -10.27 6.08 -19.09
N GLN A 145 -9.15 5.44 -19.37
CA GLN A 145 -7.84 6.07 -19.23
C GLN A 145 -6.82 5.53 -20.25
N SER A 146 -5.86 6.37 -20.64
CA SER A 146 -4.74 5.97 -21.49
C SER A 146 -3.60 6.98 -21.41
N PHE A 147 -2.36 6.51 -21.58
CA PHE A 147 -1.17 7.35 -21.78
C PHE A 147 -1.13 8.01 -23.17
N THR A 148 -1.87 7.48 -24.15
CA THR A 148 -1.84 7.98 -25.52
C THR A 148 -2.96 8.98 -25.78
N LEU A 149 -2.61 10.12 -26.39
CA LEU A 149 -3.61 11.12 -26.79
C LEU A 149 -4.55 10.58 -27.88
N ALA A 150 -4.11 9.60 -28.68
CA ALA A 150 -4.93 8.98 -29.72
C ALA A 150 -6.12 8.21 -29.13
N ASP A 151 -5.89 7.43 -28.07
CA ASP A 151 -6.95 6.70 -27.36
C ASP A 151 -7.90 7.67 -26.64
N CYS A 152 -7.36 8.74 -26.04
CA CYS A 152 -8.18 9.76 -25.40
C CYS A 152 -9.14 10.42 -26.41
N ARG A 153 -8.64 10.77 -27.61
CA ARG A 153 -9.47 11.28 -28.69
C ARG A 153 -10.53 10.28 -29.15
N LEU A 154 -10.17 9.01 -29.26
CA LEU A 154 -11.12 7.96 -29.62
C LEU A 154 -12.25 7.86 -28.59
N ALA A 155 -11.92 7.80 -27.29
CA ALA A 155 -12.90 7.79 -26.21
C ALA A 155 -13.83 9.01 -26.27
N ARG A 156 -13.28 10.22 -26.39
CA ARG A 156 -14.08 11.46 -26.52
C ARG A 156 -14.97 11.46 -27.75
N SER A 157 -14.46 10.99 -28.91
CA SER A 157 -15.26 10.91 -30.14
C SER A 157 -16.47 9.97 -30.03
N ARG A 158 -16.42 9.02 -29.09
CA ARG A 158 -17.49 8.06 -28.77
C ARG A 158 -18.34 8.49 -27.56
N GLY A 159 -18.10 9.68 -26.99
CA GLY A 159 -18.88 10.24 -25.89
C GLY A 159 -18.51 9.72 -24.50
N TRP A 160 -17.34 9.12 -24.32
CA TRP A 160 -16.86 8.63 -23.02
C TRP A 160 -15.94 9.64 -22.36
N GLU A 161 -16.01 9.77 -21.03
CA GLU A 161 -15.00 10.50 -20.25
C GLU A 161 -13.71 9.70 -20.17
N VAL A 162 -12.57 10.41 -20.18
CA VAL A 162 -11.24 9.78 -20.22
C VAL A 162 -10.21 10.59 -19.45
N ILE A 163 -9.34 9.88 -18.73
CA ILE A 163 -8.15 10.41 -18.06
C ILE A 163 -6.95 10.30 -19.00
N TRP A 164 -6.31 11.43 -19.31
CA TRP A 164 -5.05 11.43 -20.03
C TRP A 164 -3.88 11.23 -19.05
N LEU A 165 -3.40 9.98 -18.96
CA LEU A 165 -2.37 9.57 -18.02
C LEU A 165 -1.00 10.14 -18.36
N GLY A 166 -0.22 10.44 -17.32
CA GLY A 166 1.10 11.06 -17.37
C GLY A 166 1.09 12.55 -17.71
N SER A 167 -0.07 13.15 -18.02
CA SER A 167 -0.16 14.52 -18.51
C SER A 167 -0.39 15.54 -17.41
N THR A 168 0.26 16.71 -17.54
CA THR A 168 -0.06 17.96 -16.83
C THR A 168 -0.44 19.09 -17.81
N ASP A 169 -0.61 18.77 -19.10
CA ASP A 169 -0.90 19.76 -20.14
C ASP A 169 -2.40 20.09 -20.19
N VAL A 170 -2.81 20.98 -19.28
CA VAL A 170 -4.20 21.45 -19.14
C VAL A 170 -4.70 22.12 -20.43
N ALA A 171 -3.86 22.95 -21.06
CA ALA A 171 -4.25 23.67 -22.27
C ALA A 171 -4.56 22.71 -23.42
N ARG A 172 -3.73 21.67 -23.57
CA ARG A 172 -3.97 20.64 -24.56
C ARG A 172 -5.17 19.76 -24.22
N ALA A 173 -5.34 19.36 -22.95
CA ALA A 173 -6.51 18.60 -22.52
C ALA A 173 -7.81 19.34 -22.86
N CYS A 174 -7.88 20.63 -22.51
CA CYS A 174 -9.02 21.50 -22.83
C CYS A 174 -9.28 21.60 -24.34
N ALA A 175 -8.22 21.82 -25.14
CA ALA A 175 -8.34 21.91 -26.60
C ALA A 175 -8.84 20.62 -27.27
N GLU A 176 -8.60 19.47 -26.64
CA GLU A 176 -9.03 18.14 -27.10
C GLU A 176 -10.36 17.70 -26.47
N GLY A 177 -10.96 18.54 -25.61
CA GLY A 177 -12.20 18.24 -24.89
C GLY A 177 -12.07 17.12 -23.86
N ILE A 178 -10.87 16.87 -23.35
CA ILE A 178 -10.56 15.86 -22.33
C ILE A 178 -10.85 16.46 -20.95
N GLY A 179 -11.72 15.80 -20.18
CA GLY A 179 -12.17 16.28 -18.87
C GLY A 179 -11.20 16.00 -17.72
N TRP A 180 -10.23 15.10 -17.90
CA TRP A 180 -9.34 14.65 -16.82
C TRP A 180 -7.88 14.55 -17.26
N ILE A 181 -6.97 15.05 -16.42
CA ILE A 181 -5.54 14.75 -16.50
C ILE A 181 -5.13 13.84 -15.36
N GLY A 182 -4.20 12.92 -15.64
CA GLY A 182 -3.72 11.96 -14.65
C GLY A 182 -2.21 11.96 -14.49
N PRO A 183 -1.62 12.97 -13.83
CA PRO A 183 -0.18 12.99 -13.58
C PRO A 183 0.25 11.99 -12.50
N GLU A 184 1.53 11.62 -12.52
CA GLU A 184 2.16 10.99 -11.36
C GLU A 184 2.08 11.95 -10.15
N ALA A 185 1.89 11.41 -8.94
CA ALA A 185 1.69 12.17 -7.70
C ALA A 185 2.77 13.23 -7.46
N GLY A 186 4.03 12.94 -7.81
CA GLY A 186 5.14 13.88 -7.68
C GLY A 186 5.09 15.10 -8.61
N HIS A 187 4.21 15.09 -9.61
CA HIS A 187 3.99 16.20 -10.55
C HIS A 187 2.72 17.01 -10.25
N VAL A 188 1.93 16.60 -9.26
CA VAL A 188 0.77 17.38 -8.81
C VAL A 188 1.24 18.52 -7.92
N THR A 189 0.67 19.70 -8.17
CA THR A 189 0.88 20.90 -7.33
C THR A 189 -0.41 21.72 -7.33
N SER A 190 -0.60 22.57 -6.33
CA SER A 190 -1.69 23.56 -6.31
C SER A 190 -1.77 24.42 -7.58
N THR A 191 -0.64 24.68 -8.24
CA THR A 191 -0.63 25.41 -9.53
C THR A 191 -1.24 24.60 -10.66
N VAL A 192 -0.91 23.31 -10.76
CA VAL A 192 -1.49 22.41 -11.76
C VAL A 192 -2.99 22.24 -11.51
N CYS A 193 -3.40 21.95 -10.27
CA CYS A 193 -4.81 21.80 -9.91
C CYS A 193 -5.61 23.08 -10.17
N SER A 194 -5.12 24.24 -9.72
CA SER A 194 -5.81 25.52 -9.95
C SER A 194 -5.97 25.84 -11.44
N ALA A 195 -4.95 25.55 -12.26
CA ALA A 195 -5.03 25.74 -13.70
C ALA A 195 -6.02 24.78 -14.35
N ALA A 196 -6.03 23.50 -13.95
CA ALA A 196 -6.97 22.49 -14.42
C ALA A 196 -8.42 22.88 -14.10
N HIS A 197 -8.70 23.21 -12.84
CA HIS A 197 -10.03 23.62 -12.39
C HIS A 197 -10.52 24.89 -13.09
N ALA A 198 -9.64 25.88 -13.31
CA ALA A 198 -9.98 27.09 -14.06
C ALA A 198 -10.34 26.80 -15.54
N ALA A 199 -9.84 25.70 -16.09
CA ALA A 199 -10.15 25.23 -17.44
C ALA A 199 -11.31 24.20 -17.49
N GLY A 200 -11.91 23.86 -16.35
CA GLY A 200 -12.95 22.83 -16.26
C GLY A 200 -12.43 21.39 -16.40
N VAL A 201 -11.16 21.16 -16.07
CA VAL A 201 -10.49 19.85 -16.10
C VAL A 201 -10.24 19.38 -14.66
N GLU A 202 -10.53 18.11 -14.39
CA GLU A 202 -10.29 17.45 -13.11
C GLU A 202 -8.90 16.74 -13.08
N VAL A 203 -8.35 16.51 -11.89
CA VAL A 203 -7.02 15.91 -11.67
C VAL A 203 -7.12 14.60 -10.90
N ALA A 204 -6.72 13.49 -11.53
CA ALA A 204 -6.70 12.15 -10.95
C ALA A 204 -5.28 11.58 -10.88
N CYS A 205 -4.61 11.61 -9.72
CA CYS A 205 -3.18 11.26 -9.66
C CYS A 205 -2.90 9.82 -9.22
N TYR A 206 -1.79 9.26 -9.70
CA TYR A 206 -1.30 7.94 -9.31
C TYR A 206 0.20 8.00 -8.93
N THR A 207 0.76 7.10 -8.12
CA THR A 207 0.08 6.20 -7.19
C THR A 207 0.36 6.68 -5.78
N VAL A 208 -0.67 6.79 -4.95
CA VAL A 208 -0.58 7.31 -3.58
C VAL A 208 -0.99 6.22 -2.62
N ASN A 209 -0.07 5.79 -1.77
CA ASN A 209 -0.32 4.71 -0.81
C ASN A 209 -0.26 5.20 0.64
N ARG A 210 0.21 6.44 0.89
CA ARG A 210 0.38 7.01 2.22
C ARG A 210 -0.52 8.22 2.44
N ARG A 211 -1.06 8.33 3.65
CA ARG A 211 -1.94 9.41 4.12
C ARG A 211 -1.23 10.75 4.13
N HIS A 212 0.04 10.86 4.53
CA HIS A 212 0.72 12.17 4.47
C HIS A 212 0.82 12.71 3.03
N GLN A 213 1.05 11.83 2.04
CA GLN A 213 1.06 12.20 0.62
C GLN A 213 -0.34 12.59 0.15
N ARG A 214 -1.35 11.77 0.49
CA ARG A 214 -2.76 12.06 0.21
C ARG A 214 -3.17 13.43 0.76
N ASP A 215 -2.84 13.73 2.01
CA ASP A 215 -3.26 14.96 2.69
C ASP A 215 -2.61 16.19 2.05
N ALA A 216 -1.35 16.08 1.62
CA ALA A 216 -0.69 17.12 0.84
C ALA A 216 -1.37 17.34 -0.52
N LEU A 217 -1.73 16.26 -1.23
CA LEU A 217 -2.41 16.34 -2.53
C LEU A 217 -3.84 16.88 -2.41
N ILE A 218 -4.55 16.55 -1.33
CA ILE A 218 -5.85 17.15 -0.99
C ILE A 218 -5.68 18.65 -0.81
N ALA A 219 -4.66 19.08 -0.08
CA ALA A 219 -4.37 20.51 0.12
C ALA A 219 -4.01 21.24 -1.19
N ASP A 220 -3.39 20.53 -2.14
CA ASP A 220 -3.13 21.03 -3.49
C ASP A 220 -4.38 21.04 -4.39
N GLY A 221 -5.46 20.34 -4.02
CA GLY A 221 -6.73 20.33 -4.73
C GLY A 221 -6.89 19.20 -5.75
N VAL A 222 -6.35 18.01 -5.48
CA VAL A 222 -6.60 16.81 -6.32
C VAL A 222 -8.08 16.35 -6.25
N ASP A 223 -8.61 15.79 -7.34
CA ASP A 223 -10.01 15.34 -7.44
C ASP A 223 -10.16 13.81 -7.30
N ALA A 224 -9.13 13.04 -7.65
CA ALA A 224 -9.13 11.59 -7.46
C ALA A 224 -7.71 11.04 -7.21
N ILE A 225 -7.64 9.94 -6.47
CA ILE A 225 -6.38 9.32 -6.07
C ILE A 225 -6.40 7.83 -6.37
N PHE A 226 -5.48 7.36 -7.21
CA PHE A 226 -5.20 5.94 -7.38
C PHE A 226 -4.34 5.43 -6.23
N SER A 227 -4.78 4.34 -5.61
CA SER A 227 -4.07 3.72 -4.50
C SER A 227 -4.08 2.21 -4.61
N ASP A 228 -2.93 1.60 -4.36
CA ASP A 228 -2.81 0.16 -4.17
C ASP A 228 -3.22 -0.28 -2.74
N ASP A 229 -3.35 0.66 -1.79
CA ASP A 229 -3.94 0.43 -0.46
C ASP A 229 -5.14 1.38 -0.24
N PRO A 230 -6.19 1.23 -1.06
CA PRO A 230 -7.24 2.22 -1.18
C PRO A 230 -8.04 2.41 0.11
N LEU A 231 -8.25 1.36 0.90
CA LEU A 231 -8.91 1.49 2.20
C LEU A 231 -8.10 2.30 3.21
N TYR A 232 -6.79 2.10 3.24
CA TYR A 232 -5.93 2.84 4.15
C TYR A 232 -5.91 4.32 3.77
N VAL A 233 -5.77 4.61 2.48
CA VAL A 233 -5.75 5.97 1.92
C VAL A 233 -7.11 6.63 1.98
N ALA A 234 -8.24 5.91 1.90
CA ALA A 234 -9.56 6.52 2.13
C ALA A 234 -9.71 7.02 3.58
N GLY A 235 -9.00 6.43 4.54
CA GLY A 235 -9.16 6.73 5.97
C GLY A 235 -10.24 5.88 6.66
N ASP A 236 -10.95 5.05 5.91
CA ASP A 236 -12.08 4.23 6.37
C ASP A 236 -11.67 2.84 6.87
N ALA A 237 -10.38 2.51 6.80
CA ALA A 237 -9.86 1.25 7.32
C ALA A 237 -10.12 1.11 8.83
N GLY A 238 -10.85 0.05 9.20
CA GLY A 238 -11.03 -0.33 10.60
C GLY A 238 -9.69 -0.61 11.26
N ARG A 239 -9.36 0.14 12.32
CA ARG A 239 -8.13 -0.04 13.10
C ARG A 239 -8.31 -1.06 14.20
N ARG A 240 -7.22 -1.73 14.57
CA ARG A 240 -7.20 -2.85 15.52
C ARG A 240 -6.13 -2.61 16.59
N ALA A 241 -6.37 -3.18 17.77
CA ALA A 241 -5.38 -3.19 18.83
C ALA A 241 -4.36 -4.34 18.68
N SER A 242 -4.61 -5.35 17.84
CA SER A 242 -3.74 -6.53 17.73
C SER A 242 -3.47 -6.94 16.29
N ASP A 243 -2.35 -7.64 16.06
CA ASP A 243 -2.01 -8.22 14.77
C ASP A 243 -2.97 -9.33 14.31
N LEU A 244 -2.85 -9.70 13.04
CA LEU A 244 -3.50 -10.86 12.43
C LEU A 244 -2.51 -11.68 11.59
N PHE A 245 -1.24 -11.76 12.00
CA PHE A 245 -0.20 -12.40 11.18
C PHE A 245 -0.49 -13.88 10.91
N ALA A 246 -1.19 -14.56 11.82
CA ALA A 246 -1.71 -15.92 11.64
C ALA A 246 -2.59 -16.10 10.40
N ARG A 247 -3.23 -15.03 9.91
CA ARG A 247 -4.09 -15.06 8.72
C ARG A 247 -3.30 -14.98 7.41
N GLN A 248 -2.03 -14.57 7.48
CA GLN A 248 -1.15 -14.43 6.31
C GLN A 248 -1.72 -13.55 5.20
N VAL A 249 -2.46 -12.51 5.60
CA VAL A 249 -3.02 -11.50 4.69
C VAL A 249 -2.45 -10.13 5.03
N TRP A 250 -2.19 -9.35 3.99
CA TRP A 250 -1.86 -7.95 4.13
C TRP A 250 -3.10 -7.14 4.52
N LEU A 251 -2.94 -6.29 5.53
CA LEU A 251 -4.00 -5.43 6.05
C LEU A 251 -3.80 -3.98 5.61
N PRO A 252 -4.87 -3.15 5.61
CA PRO A 252 -4.73 -1.74 5.25
C PRO A 252 -3.65 -1.02 6.06
N GLY A 253 -2.75 -0.32 5.38
CA GLY A 253 -1.66 0.42 6.00
C GLY A 253 -0.44 -0.44 6.31
N MET A 254 -0.40 -1.70 5.89
CA MET A 254 0.84 -2.48 5.90
C MET A 254 1.74 -2.04 4.75
N LEU A 255 2.47 -0.95 4.94
CA LEU A 255 3.20 -0.26 3.87
C LEU A 255 4.72 -0.39 4.05
N PRO A 256 5.40 -1.14 3.18
CA PRO A 256 6.84 -1.30 3.25
C PRO A 256 7.56 0.01 2.94
N ASP A 257 8.74 0.17 3.50
CA ASP A 257 9.70 1.14 3.00
C ASP A 257 10.54 0.57 1.84
N THR A 258 11.26 -0.53 2.07
CA THR A 258 12.08 -1.19 1.05
C THR A 258 11.73 -2.66 0.88
N SER A 259 11.42 -3.36 1.97
CA SER A 259 10.97 -4.75 1.94
C SER A 259 9.60 -4.89 2.57
N ARG A 260 8.73 -5.69 1.92
CA ARG A 260 7.47 -6.17 2.48
C ARG A 260 7.68 -7.14 3.65
N GLY A 261 8.84 -7.77 3.78
CA GLY A 261 8.93 -8.94 4.64
C GLY A 261 7.97 -10.04 4.18
N ARG A 262 7.70 -11.01 5.04
CA ARG A 262 6.83 -12.16 4.74
C ARG A 262 6.15 -12.69 5.98
N PHE A 263 5.04 -13.38 5.75
CA PHE A 263 4.38 -14.19 6.77
C PHE A 263 5.09 -15.53 6.91
N TYR A 264 5.06 -16.06 8.13
CA TYR A 264 5.71 -17.29 8.55
C TYR A 264 4.64 -18.24 9.13
N PRO A 265 4.13 -19.17 8.31
CA PRO A 265 3.06 -20.10 8.71
C PRO A 265 3.43 -21.00 9.89
N ASP A 266 4.72 -21.30 10.04
CA ASP A 266 5.27 -22.22 11.03
C ASP A 266 4.97 -21.79 12.47
N ASP A 267 4.89 -20.49 12.73
CA ASP A 267 4.64 -19.95 14.07
C ASP A 267 3.75 -18.71 14.10
N SER A 268 2.97 -18.48 13.02
CA SER A 268 2.02 -17.37 12.89
C SER A 268 2.65 -15.98 13.06
N SER A 269 3.89 -15.82 12.62
CA SER A 269 4.63 -14.56 12.71
C SER A 269 4.72 -13.84 11.36
N TRP A 270 5.16 -12.60 11.39
CA TRP A 270 5.53 -11.83 10.21
C TRP A 270 6.89 -11.16 10.46
N GLY A 271 7.70 -10.99 9.42
CA GLY A 271 8.95 -10.27 9.57
C GLY A 271 9.85 -10.31 8.35
N PHE A 272 11.14 -10.08 8.57
CA PHE A 272 12.13 -9.90 7.53
C PHE A 272 13.14 -11.05 7.54
N ASP A 273 13.52 -11.52 6.35
CA ASP A 273 14.69 -12.39 6.21
C ASP A 273 15.98 -11.56 6.23
N VAL A 274 17.13 -12.24 6.36
CA VAL A 274 18.44 -11.59 6.35
C VAL A 274 18.63 -10.89 5.02
N SER A 275 18.88 -9.60 5.12
CA SER A 275 19.43 -8.84 4.03
C SER A 275 20.50 -7.91 4.60
N ASP A 276 21.46 -7.53 3.77
CA ASP A 276 22.43 -6.47 4.06
C ASP A 276 21.77 -5.08 4.13
N THR A 277 20.46 -5.01 4.36
CA THR A 277 19.66 -3.81 4.27
C THR A 277 18.98 -3.48 5.60
N VAL A 278 18.53 -2.24 5.71
CA VAL A 278 17.73 -1.77 6.83
C VAL A 278 16.36 -1.39 6.29
N THR A 279 15.31 -1.92 6.90
CA THR A 279 13.95 -1.78 6.41
C THR A 279 12.97 -1.65 7.57
N SER A 280 11.82 -1.03 7.31
CA SER A 280 10.65 -1.16 8.16
C SER A 280 9.39 -1.29 7.32
N THR A 281 8.33 -1.76 7.94
CA THR A 281 6.99 -1.75 7.39
C THR A 281 6.10 -1.06 8.40
N LEU A 282 5.39 -0.03 7.93
CA LEU A 282 4.31 0.58 8.69
C LEU A 282 3.23 -0.48 8.92
N LEU A 283 2.62 -0.53 10.10
CA LEU A 283 1.43 -1.33 10.40
C LEU A 283 0.25 -0.40 10.69
N GLY A 284 -0.23 0.30 9.67
CA GLY A 284 -1.25 1.35 9.78
C GLY A 284 -2.63 0.87 10.20
N PHE A 285 -2.90 -0.45 10.10
CA PHE A 285 -4.11 -1.06 10.66
C PHE A 285 -4.05 -1.14 12.19
N LEU A 286 -2.85 -1.13 12.80
CA LEU A 286 -2.70 -1.14 14.25
C LEU A 286 -2.85 0.27 14.79
N ALA A 287 -3.64 0.41 15.85
CA ALA A 287 -3.70 1.64 16.62
C ALA A 287 -3.94 1.33 18.10
N PRO A 288 -3.34 2.12 19.01
CA PRO A 288 -3.66 2.05 20.41
C PRO A 288 -5.10 2.49 20.69
N PRO A 289 -5.76 1.93 21.73
CA PRO A 289 -7.06 2.41 22.18
C PRO A 289 -7.05 3.91 22.54
N ASP A 290 -5.96 4.36 23.18
CA ASP A 290 -5.67 5.76 23.47
C ASP A 290 -4.26 6.11 22.94
N PRO A 291 -4.15 6.90 21.84
CA PRO A 291 -2.88 7.33 21.27
C PRO A 291 -1.98 8.20 22.18
N GLU A 292 -2.48 8.71 23.30
CA GLU A 292 -1.70 9.48 24.27
C GLU A 292 -1.15 8.61 25.42
N ALA A 293 -1.82 7.49 25.73
CA ALA A 293 -1.44 6.58 26.80
C ALA A 293 -1.82 5.12 26.51
N PHE A 294 -0.83 4.27 26.31
CA PHE A 294 -1.04 2.86 25.98
C PHE A 294 0.15 1.99 26.39
N THR A 295 -0.04 0.68 26.35
CA THR A 295 1.06 -0.29 26.36
C THR A 295 1.02 -1.16 25.11
N LEU A 296 2.15 -1.22 24.40
CA LEU A 296 2.39 -2.17 23.31
C LEU A 296 3.17 -3.36 23.86
N HIS A 297 2.61 -4.56 23.71
CA HIS A 297 3.29 -5.83 23.94
C HIS A 297 3.66 -6.42 22.58
N LEU A 298 4.83 -7.04 22.48
CA LEU A 298 5.25 -7.74 21.27
C LEU A 298 6.33 -8.78 21.57
N ASP A 299 6.30 -9.87 20.84
CA ASP A 299 7.35 -10.88 20.82
C ASP A 299 8.24 -10.66 19.61
N VAL A 300 9.56 -10.59 19.84
CA VAL A 300 10.57 -10.37 18.80
C VAL A 300 11.55 -11.53 18.78
N ARG A 301 11.73 -12.16 17.62
CA ARG A 301 12.71 -13.23 17.43
C ARG A 301 13.78 -12.79 16.44
N VAL A 302 15.03 -12.93 16.83
CA VAL A 302 16.19 -12.67 15.97
C VAL A 302 16.75 -14.01 15.51
N ASP A 303 16.59 -14.35 14.23
CA ASP A 303 17.02 -15.65 13.70
C ASP A 303 18.51 -15.66 13.30
N ARG A 304 19.00 -14.53 12.78
CA ARG A 304 20.38 -14.33 12.31
C ARG A 304 20.76 -12.86 12.46
N SER A 305 22.04 -12.61 12.73
CA SER A 305 22.62 -11.27 12.84
C SER A 305 23.90 -11.17 12.00
N CYS A 306 24.11 -10.01 11.39
CA CYS A 306 25.40 -9.46 10.98
C CYS A 306 26.50 -9.61 12.05
N ALA A 307 27.77 -9.57 11.59
CA ALA A 307 28.95 -9.76 12.45
C ALA A 307 29.07 -8.73 13.59
N ASP A 308 28.65 -7.49 13.36
CA ASP A 308 28.57 -6.46 14.40
C ASP A 308 27.17 -6.46 15.05
N SER A 309 27.04 -7.21 16.14
CA SER A 309 25.77 -7.39 16.86
C SER A 309 25.16 -6.08 17.39
N ARG A 310 25.93 -4.98 17.46
CA ARG A 310 25.40 -3.65 17.85
C ARG A 310 24.71 -2.91 16.71
N ARG A 311 25.01 -3.27 15.46
CA ARG A 311 24.31 -2.75 14.28
C ARG A 311 23.04 -3.55 13.99
N CYS A 312 23.04 -4.81 14.39
CA CYS A 312 21.92 -5.72 14.26
C CYS A 312 20.84 -5.46 15.30
N CYS A 313 19.61 -5.19 14.87
CA CYS A 313 18.51 -5.00 15.80
C CYS A 313 17.13 -5.29 15.20
N GLY A 314 16.20 -5.67 16.07
CA GLY A 314 14.77 -5.49 15.87
C GLY A 314 14.38 -4.10 16.35
N SER A 315 13.46 -3.46 15.63
CA SER A 315 13.05 -2.09 15.92
C SER A 315 11.53 -1.92 15.92
N VAL A 316 11.07 -1.07 16.83
CA VAL A 316 9.70 -0.54 16.86
C VAL A 316 9.82 0.97 16.75
N PHE A 317 9.22 1.56 15.73
CA PHE A 317 9.13 3.01 15.59
C PHE A 317 7.69 3.45 15.79
N LEU A 318 7.47 4.21 16.85
CA LEU A 318 6.22 4.85 17.21
C LEU A 318 6.22 6.26 16.59
N SER A 319 5.50 6.46 15.50
CA SER A 319 5.55 7.70 14.71
C SER A 319 4.27 8.53 14.80
N THR A 320 4.41 9.83 14.56
CA THR A 320 3.30 10.80 14.56
C THR A 320 2.41 10.71 13.32
N ASP A 321 2.93 10.14 12.24
CA ASP A 321 2.24 9.94 10.97
C ASP A 321 2.84 8.74 10.22
N ASP A 322 2.48 8.58 8.95
CA ASP A 322 2.82 7.41 8.14
C ASP A 322 3.99 7.63 7.16
N HIS A 323 4.83 8.63 7.40
CA HIS A 323 6.07 8.80 6.64
C HIS A 323 6.91 7.51 6.70
N PRO A 324 7.55 7.11 5.58
CA PRO A 324 8.43 5.95 5.59
C PRO A 324 9.60 6.19 6.55
N TYR A 325 9.98 5.16 7.31
CA TYR A 325 11.11 5.22 8.21
C TYR A 325 12.11 4.11 7.93
N ARG A 326 13.38 4.50 7.75
CA ARG A 326 14.52 3.59 7.63
C ARG A 326 15.38 3.70 8.88
N PRO A 327 15.38 2.69 9.76
CA PRO A 327 16.32 2.67 10.87
C PRO A 327 17.76 2.85 10.36
N SER A 328 18.61 3.56 11.09
CA SER A 328 20.07 3.61 10.83
C SER A 328 20.55 4.09 9.44
N SER A 329 19.67 4.60 8.55
CA SER A 329 20.03 5.05 7.19
C SER A 329 20.44 6.53 7.13
N GLY A 330 20.26 7.28 8.22
CA GLY A 330 20.60 8.70 8.31
C GLY A 330 19.66 9.67 7.60
N SER A 331 18.66 9.19 6.84
CA SER A 331 17.62 10.07 6.25
C SER A 331 16.27 9.36 6.13
N SER A 332 15.24 9.97 6.72
CA SER A 332 13.82 9.64 6.53
C SER A 332 13.02 10.93 6.78
N PRO A 333 13.09 11.92 5.87
CA PRO A 333 12.48 13.24 6.08
C PRO A 333 10.98 13.14 6.42
N GLY A 334 10.50 14.01 7.29
CA GLY A 334 9.12 14.01 7.79
C GLY A 334 8.84 12.98 8.90
N ALA A 335 9.64 11.92 9.03
CA ALA A 335 9.43 10.91 10.05
C ALA A 335 9.82 11.44 11.45
N ASN A 336 8.83 11.54 12.33
CA ASN A 336 8.99 12.05 13.69
C ASN A 336 8.39 11.06 14.71
N GLY A 337 9.03 10.88 15.87
CA GLY A 337 8.53 9.95 16.89
C GLY A 337 9.59 9.36 17.82
N TYR A 338 9.36 8.12 18.25
CA TYR A 338 10.25 7.37 19.16
C TYR A 338 10.60 6.00 18.63
N LEU A 339 11.90 5.69 18.61
CA LEU A 339 12.44 4.43 18.16
C LEU A 339 12.94 3.61 19.34
N PHE A 340 12.48 2.36 19.42
CA PHE A 340 12.84 1.37 20.42
C PHE A 340 13.63 0.26 19.74
N LEU A 341 14.82 -0.04 20.27
CA LEU A 341 15.75 -1.00 19.67
C LEU A 341 16.07 -2.14 20.63
N LEU A 342 15.90 -3.37 20.16
CA LEU A 342 16.51 -4.57 20.72
C LEU A 342 17.72 -4.96 19.85
N ARG A 343 18.94 -4.81 20.38
CA ARG A 343 20.15 -5.17 19.65
C ARG A 343 20.50 -6.65 19.75
N GLY A 344 21.32 -7.14 18.82
CA GLY A 344 21.81 -8.52 18.81
C GLY A 344 22.69 -8.89 20.00
N ASP A 345 23.26 -7.91 20.71
CA ASP A 345 23.96 -8.14 21.99
C ASP A 345 23.05 -8.14 23.22
N GLY A 346 21.74 -7.91 23.04
CA GLY A 346 20.75 -7.86 24.13
C GLY A 346 20.53 -6.47 24.72
N SER A 347 21.29 -5.47 24.28
CA SER A 347 21.09 -4.10 24.74
C SER A 347 19.79 -3.49 24.22
N LEU A 348 19.18 -2.66 25.05
CA LEU A 348 17.99 -1.87 24.72
C LEU A 348 18.38 -0.41 24.50
N ALA A 349 17.68 0.28 23.60
CA ALA A 349 17.78 1.73 23.48
C ALA A 349 16.44 2.37 23.11
N VAL A 350 16.25 3.60 23.60
CA VAL A 350 15.15 4.49 23.22
C VAL A 350 15.76 5.73 22.58
N HIS A 351 15.31 6.06 21.38
CA HIS A 351 15.72 7.23 20.63
C HIS A 351 14.52 8.14 20.34
N ARG A 352 14.77 9.44 20.28
CA ARG A 352 13.85 10.40 19.66
C ARG A 352 14.25 10.57 18.20
N VAL A 353 13.28 10.50 17.30
CA VAL A 353 13.46 10.71 15.87
C VAL A 353 12.88 12.07 15.50
N VAL A 354 13.70 12.94 14.90
CA VAL A 354 13.31 14.25 14.38
C VAL A 354 13.72 14.33 12.93
N GLU A 355 12.77 14.53 12.01
CA GLU A 355 13.04 14.55 10.57
C GLU A 355 13.89 13.34 10.09
N GLY A 356 13.56 12.16 10.62
CA GLY A 356 14.25 10.90 10.35
C GLY A 356 15.57 10.69 11.10
N VAL A 357 16.05 11.68 11.85
CA VAL A 357 17.32 11.60 12.58
C VAL A 357 17.10 11.10 14.00
N ALA A 358 17.64 9.93 14.32
CA ALA A 358 17.53 9.31 15.64
C ALA A 358 18.60 9.81 16.62
N THR A 359 18.18 10.33 17.77
CA THR A 359 19.04 10.75 18.90
C THR A 359 18.73 9.89 20.12
N THR A 360 19.74 9.25 20.72
CA THR A 360 19.58 8.42 21.91
C THR A 360 19.07 9.24 23.10
N LEU A 361 18.00 8.78 23.73
CA LEU A 361 17.50 9.32 25.01
C LEU A 361 18.01 8.48 26.19
N ALA A 362 17.98 7.15 26.04
CA ALA A 362 18.49 6.22 27.04
C ALA A 362 18.89 4.89 26.41
N SER A 363 19.75 4.14 27.09
CA SER A 363 20.15 2.77 26.71
C SER A 363 20.49 1.92 27.93
N SER A 364 20.34 0.60 27.81
CA SER A 364 20.77 -0.38 28.81
C SER A 364 21.55 -1.52 28.16
N THR A 365 22.59 -2.02 28.84
CA THR A 365 23.39 -3.17 28.43
C THR A 365 23.21 -4.38 29.35
N GLU A 366 22.19 -4.37 30.22
CA GLU A 366 21.97 -5.40 31.25
C GLU A 366 21.35 -6.71 30.71
N GLY A 367 20.82 -6.70 29.48
CA GLY A 367 20.12 -7.84 28.90
C GLY A 367 21.03 -8.86 28.22
N PRO A 368 20.73 -10.18 28.34
CA PRO A 368 21.46 -11.20 27.60
C PRO A 368 21.21 -11.09 26.10
N ALA A 369 22.17 -11.48 25.26
CA ALA A 369 21.95 -11.54 23.82
C ALA A 369 20.72 -12.43 23.47
N PRO A 370 19.87 -12.05 22.49
CA PRO A 370 18.81 -12.91 22.01
C PRO A 370 19.38 -14.25 21.51
N THR A 371 18.80 -15.35 21.95
CA THR A 371 19.18 -16.68 21.45
C THR A 371 18.52 -16.89 20.08
N PRO A 372 19.27 -17.24 19.03
CA PRO A 372 18.70 -17.49 17.71
C PRO A 372 17.52 -18.46 17.74
N GLY A 373 16.43 -18.10 17.06
CA GLY A 373 15.21 -18.91 17.01
C GLY A 373 14.35 -18.86 18.28
N THR A 374 14.70 -18.05 19.28
CA THR A 374 13.90 -17.84 20.51
C THR A 374 13.30 -16.44 20.54
N TYR A 375 12.05 -16.33 20.98
CA TYR A 375 11.38 -15.04 21.15
C TYR A 375 11.82 -14.33 22.43
N VAL A 376 12.05 -13.02 22.30
CA VAL A 376 12.24 -12.04 23.36
C VAL A 376 10.94 -11.29 23.55
N GLN A 377 10.48 -11.15 24.80
CA GLN A 377 9.22 -10.49 25.10
C GLN A 377 9.47 -9.04 25.44
N LEU A 378 8.86 -8.13 24.69
CA LEU A 378 9.05 -6.70 24.83
C LEU A 378 7.75 -6.01 25.24
N ARG A 379 7.90 -4.97 26.05
CA ARG A 379 6.81 -4.07 26.45
C ARG A 379 7.25 -2.62 26.30
N ILE A 380 6.47 -1.84 25.58
CA ILE A 380 6.63 -0.39 25.44
C ILE A 380 5.39 0.29 26.05
N THR A 381 5.57 1.00 27.15
CA THR A 381 4.51 1.80 27.78
C THR A 381 4.72 3.27 27.45
N VAL A 382 3.67 3.89 26.94
CA VAL A 382 3.61 5.32 26.60
C VAL A 382 2.60 5.96 27.55
N THR A 383 3.00 7.08 28.15
CA THR A 383 2.13 7.94 28.96
C THR A 383 2.25 9.38 28.47
N GLY A 384 1.44 10.29 29.02
CA GLY A 384 1.50 11.72 28.68
C GLY A 384 2.85 12.38 28.98
N SER A 385 3.71 11.79 29.81
CA SER A 385 5.00 12.39 30.22
C SER A 385 6.22 11.48 30.08
N ALA A 386 6.03 10.18 29.85
CA ALA A 386 7.12 9.21 29.89
C ALA A 386 6.94 8.06 28.91
N LEU A 387 8.07 7.43 28.58
CA LEU A 387 8.21 6.21 27.80
C LEU A 387 8.95 5.19 28.67
N THR A 388 8.46 3.96 28.69
CA THR A 388 9.13 2.86 29.39
C THR A 388 9.28 1.67 28.43
N PHE A 389 10.51 1.21 28.25
CA PHE A 389 10.83 0.05 27.43
C PHE A 389 11.39 -1.08 28.31
N THR A 390 10.70 -2.22 28.30
CA THR A 390 11.01 -3.36 29.18
C THR A 390 11.16 -4.62 28.36
N ARG A 391 12.14 -5.44 28.72
CA ARG A 391 12.23 -6.83 28.29
C ARG A 391 11.73 -7.72 29.43
N THR A 392 10.69 -8.50 29.19
CA THR A 392 9.95 -9.23 30.24
C THR A 392 10.34 -10.70 30.36
N ASP A 393 11.05 -11.26 29.39
CA ASP A 393 11.61 -12.64 29.44
C ASP A 393 12.94 -12.74 30.21
N ALA A 394 13.50 -11.62 30.66
CA ALA A 394 14.75 -11.55 31.40
C ALA A 394 14.61 -10.63 32.63
N ALA A 395 15.44 -10.86 33.64
CA ALA A 395 15.51 -10.01 34.84
C ALA A 395 16.28 -8.70 34.58
N THR A 396 15.86 -7.93 33.58
CA THR A 396 16.43 -6.62 33.23
C THR A 396 15.55 -5.49 33.75
N GLY A 397 16.15 -4.42 34.27
CA GLY A 397 15.42 -3.22 34.67
C GLY A 397 14.74 -2.52 33.47
N PRO A 398 13.61 -1.82 33.69
CA PRO A 398 12.96 -1.04 32.65
C PRO A 398 13.79 0.18 32.26
N LEU A 399 13.85 0.49 30.97
CA LEU A 399 14.46 1.70 30.44
C LEU A 399 13.40 2.80 30.37
N THR A 400 13.43 3.75 31.30
CA THR A 400 12.44 4.83 31.38
C THR A 400 13.02 6.18 30.97
N VAL A 401 12.26 6.92 30.16
CA VAL A 401 12.61 8.25 29.64
C VAL A 401 11.46 9.21 29.89
N ALA A 402 11.76 10.39 30.45
CA ALA A 402 10.79 11.48 30.57
C ALA A 402 10.82 12.33 29.29
N ASP A 403 9.92 12.06 28.35
CA ASP A 403 9.78 12.80 27.10
C ASP A 403 8.33 12.70 26.57
N ALA A 404 7.76 13.87 26.22
CA ALA A 404 6.39 14.03 25.73
C ALA A 404 6.33 14.75 24.36
N THR A 405 7.47 14.94 23.70
CA THR A 405 7.60 15.74 22.45
C THR A 405 6.65 15.29 21.35
N TYR A 406 6.51 13.97 21.15
CA TYR A 406 5.71 13.40 20.07
C TYR A 406 4.51 12.62 20.65
N ARG A 407 3.44 13.37 20.89
CA ARG A 407 2.11 12.86 21.26
C ARG A 407 1.06 13.58 20.40
N PRO A 408 -0.03 12.90 20.01
CA PRO A 408 -0.27 11.46 20.11
C PRO A 408 0.65 10.65 19.20
N VAL A 409 0.72 9.32 19.42
CA VAL A 409 1.38 8.38 18.50
C VAL A 409 0.32 7.51 17.82
N PRO A 410 -0.10 7.84 16.59
CA PRO A 410 -1.18 7.13 15.93
C PRO A 410 -0.78 5.83 15.23
N VAL A 411 0.49 5.62 14.88
CA VAL A 411 0.91 4.46 14.08
C VAL A 411 2.25 3.88 14.53
N VAL A 412 2.51 2.65 14.11
CA VAL A 412 3.72 1.88 14.46
C VAL A 412 4.36 1.30 13.21
N HIS A 413 5.69 1.33 13.16
CA HIS A 413 6.48 0.58 12.20
C HIS A 413 7.24 -0.51 12.93
N LEU A 414 7.29 -1.69 12.32
CA LEU A 414 8.20 -2.77 12.73
C LEU A 414 9.31 -2.87 11.71
N GLY A 415 10.55 -2.94 12.18
CA GLY A 415 11.71 -2.91 11.31
C GLY A 415 12.84 -3.80 11.77
N SER A 416 13.76 -4.03 10.84
CA SER A 416 14.99 -4.75 11.08
C SER A 416 16.16 -3.97 10.49
N ALA A 417 17.28 -3.95 11.20
CA ALA A 417 18.57 -3.53 10.66
C ALA A 417 19.54 -4.70 10.67
N PHE A 418 20.01 -5.10 9.47
CA PHE A 418 21.07 -6.10 9.28
C PHE A 418 20.81 -7.49 9.94
N ALA A 419 19.57 -7.79 10.28
CA ALA A 419 19.17 -9.02 10.96
C ALA A 419 17.92 -9.64 10.31
N SER A 420 17.72 -10.94 10.47
CA SER A 420 16.40 -11.53 10.23
C SER A 420 15.61 -11.47 11.53
N VAL A 421 14.47 -10.78 11.49
CA VAL A 421 13.64 -10.51 12.66
C VAL A 421 12.21 -10.92 12.36
N ARG A 422 11.58 -11.64 13.28
CA ARG A 422 10.16 -11.97 13.26
C ARG A 422 9.44 -11.35 14.43
N PHE A 423 8.18 -11.00 14.20
CA PHE A 423 7.26 -10.38 15.15
C PHE A 423 5.98 -11.18 15.26
N LYS A 424 5.45 -11.30 16.46
CA LYS A 424 4.10 -11.83 16.74
C LYS A 424 3.59 -11.27 18.07
N GLU A 425 2.32 -11.52 18.37
CA GLU A 425 1.67 -11.04 19.59
C GLU A 425 1.82 -9.52 19.75
N VAL A 426 1.68 -8.78 18.64
CA VAL A 426 1.80 -7.32 18.60
C VAL A 426 0.45 -6.75 19.04
N VAL A 427 0.35 -6.34 20.30
CA VAL A 427 -0.92 -5.99 20.94
C VAL A 427 -0.80 -4.68 21.72
N PHE A 428 -1.67 -3.73 21.41
CA PHE A 428 -1.94 -2.55 22.22
C PHE A 428 -2.99 -2.85 23.31
N THR A 429 -2.74 -2.34 24.50
CA THR A 429 -3.66 -2.39 25.66
C THR A 429 -3.74 -1.04 26.35
#